data_AF-A0ABC8C0W1-F1
#
_entry.id   AF-A0ABC8C0W1-F1
#
_cell.length_a   1.000
_cell.length_b   1.000
_cell.length_c   1.000
_cell.angle_alpha   90.00
_cell.angle_beta   90.00
_cell.angle_gamma   90.00
#
_symmetry.space_group_name_H-M   'P 1'
#
loop_
_entity.id
_entity.type
_entity.pdbx_description
1 polymer ?
#
loop_
_entity_poly.entity_id
_entity_poly.type
_entity_poly.pdbx_seq_one_letter_code
_entity_poly.pdbx_strand_id
1 'polypeptide(L)'
;MLRFALPWGELEVFAAAEPVPAALRPTTEALAHLEDRFRPALLRSHLRPEAPYVAVWPPNRPAPDLTEDAAPDPHALEEVVLAEIHTLTCDACAARFRAVRPDTGLPVFGRHIGAHRLINGCPRCGSDFAASRIQALTLLPLA
;
A
#
# COMPACT_ATOMS: atom_id res chain seq x y z
N MET A 1 1.48 -3.08 16.93
CA MET A 1 1.94 -1.99 16.04
C MET A 1 3.44 -2.09 16.02
N LEU A 2 4.04 -2.26 14.84
CA LEU A 2 5.49 -2.27 14.68
C LEU A 2 5.98 -0.90 14.20
N ARG A 3 7.08 -0.43 14.77
CA ARG A 3 7.74 0.81 14.36
C ARG A 3 9.08 0.48 13.72
N PHE A 4 9.30 0.90 12.49
CA PHE A 4 10.56 0.73 11.79
C PHE A 4 11.29 2.06 11.70
N ALA A 5 12.54 2.10 12.15
CA ALA A 5 13.43 3.24 11.96
C ALA A 5 14.17 3.08 10.62
N LEU A 6 13.97 4.02 9.71
CA LEU A 6 14.50 3.98 8.34
C LEU A 6 15.34 5.23 8.07
N PRO A 7 16.29 5.20 7.11
CA PRO A 7 17.17 6.35 6.86
C PRO A 7 16.48 7.68 6.51
N TRP A 8 15.19 7.64 6.17
CA TRP A 8 14.38 8.76 5.68
C TRP A 8 13.15 9.05 6.56
N GLY A 9 12.98 8.32 7.66
CA GLY A 9 11.87 8.53 8.60
C GLY A 9 11.54 7.31 9.46
N GLU A 10 10.43 7.41 10.19
CA GLU A 10 9.86 6.33 10.96
C GLU A 10 8.57 5.83 10.31
N LEU A 11 8.41 4.52 10.20
CA LEU A 11 7.20 3.88 9.67
C LEU A 11 6.51 3.13 10.81
N GLU A 12 5.27 3.48 11.12
CA GLU A 12 4.42 2.74 12.05
C GLU A 12 3.42 1.90 11.25
N VAL A 13 3.47 0.58 11.41
CA VAL A 13 2.54 -0.36 10.78
C VAL A 13 1.60 -0.91 11.85
N PHE A 14 0.29 -0.79 11.60
CA PHE A 14 -0.74 -1.22 12.53
C PHE A 14 -1.35 -2.55 12.07
N ALA A 15 -1.59 -3.46 13.02
CA ALA A 15 -2.34 -4.68 12.73
C ALA A 15 -3.81 -4.33 12.42
N ALA A 16 -4.50 -5.16 11.65
CA ALA A 16 -5.89 -4.89 11.25
C ALA A 16 -6.87 -4.75 12.45
N ALA A 17 -6.59 -5.44 13.55
CA ALA A 17 -7.40 -5.39 14.77
C ALA A 17 -6.96 -4.30 15.77
N GLU A 18 -5.87 -3.58 15.49
CA GLU A 18 -5.35 -2.57 16.41
C GLU A 18 -6.05 -1.21 16.24
N PRO A 19 -6.21 -0.45 17.33
CA PRO A 19 -6.64 0.94 17.24
C PRO A 19 -5.66 1.75 16.39
N VAL A 20 -6.17 2.32 15.29
CA VAL A 20 -5.38 3.22 14.43
C VAL A 20 -5.64 4.69 14.74
N PRO A 21 -4.63 5.58 14.53
CA PRO A 21 -4.82 7.02 14.50
C PRO A 21 -5.99 7.46 13.62
N ALA A 22 -6.64 8.57 13.99
CA ALA A 22 -7.81 9.09 13.25
C ALA A 22 -7.52 9.36 11.76
N ALA A 23 -6.29 9.79 11.44
CA ALA A 23 -5.82 10.02 10.08
C ALA A 23 -5.83 8.75 9.20
N LEU A 24 -5.72 7.55 9.80
CA LEU A 24 -5.72 6.27 9.09
C LEU A 24 -7.11 5.65 8.93
N ARG A 25 -8.14 6.13 9.63
CA ARG A 25 -9.50 5.53 9.57
C ARG A 25 -10.04 5.37 8.14
N PRO A 26 -9.97 6.39 7.26
CA PRO A 26 -10.47 6.24 5.89
C PRO A 26 -9.73 5.16 5.10
N THR A 27 -8.42 4.99 5.36
CA THR A 27 -7.61 3.93 4.77
C THR A 27 -8.03 2.57 5.30
N THR A 28 -8.16 2.40 6.62
CA THR A 28 -8.59 1.13 7.23
C THR A 28 -9.97 0.70 6.75
N GLU A 29 -10.94 1.62 6.72
CA GLU A 29 -12.30 1.33 6.21
C GLU A 29 -12.28 0.86 4.76
N ALA A 30 -11.45 1.48 3.92
CA ALA A 30 -11.31 1.13 2.52
C ALA A 30 -10.68 -0.25 2.28
N LEU A 31 -9.85 -0.71 3.21
CA LEU A 31 -9.11 -1.97 3.12
C LEU A 31 -9.81 -3.13 3.84
N ALA A 32 -10.91 -2.89 4.57
CA ALA A 32 -11.55 -3.86 5.47
C ALA A 32 -11.95 -5.20 4.82
N HIS A 33 -12.11 -5.23 3.49
CA HIS A 33 -12.49 -6.41 2.72
C HIS A 33 -11.33 -7.07 1.96
N LEU A 34 -10.11 -6.53 2.09
CA LEU A 34 -8.94 -7.04 1.40
C LEU A 34 -8.21 -8.11 2.21
N GLU A 35 -7.30 -8.79 1.53
CA GLU A 35 -6.38 -9.75 2.12
C GLU A 35 -5.51 -9.15 3.23
N ASP A 36 -5.03 -10.01 4.12
CA ASP A 36 -4.23 -9.63 5.29
C ASP A 36 -2.88 -8.97 4.96
N ARG A 37 -2.41 -9.07 3.72
CA ARG A 37 -1.17 -8.42 3.29
C ARG A 37 -1.29 -6.90 3.14
N PHE A 38 -2.49 -6.31 3.23
CA PHE A 38 -2.70 -4.86 3.16
C PHE A 38 -2.90 -4.31 4.57
N ARG A 39 -1.89 -3.64 5.12
CA ARG A 39 -1.97 -3.04 6.46
C ARG A 39 -1.88 -1.53 6.41
N PRO A 40 -2.69 -0.80 7.20
CA PRO A 40 -2.54 0.63 7.33
C PRO A 40 -1.19 0.96 7.96
N ALA A 41 -0.53 1.98 7.43
CA ALA A 41 0.76 2.43 7.90
C ALA A 41 0.82 3.96 7.96
N LEU A 42 1.51 4.48 8.96
CA LEU A 42 1.77 5.90 9.13
C LEU A 42 3.24 6.16 8.89
N LEU A 43 3.55 7.00 7.92
CA LEU A 43 4.92 7.45 7.70
C LEU A 43 5.13 8.80 8.36
N ARG A 44 6.10 8.87 9.28
CA ARG A 44 6.67 10.11 9.79
C ARG A 44 8.03 10.35 9.13
N SER A 45 8.02 11.04 7.99
CA SER A 45 9.26 11.43 7.32
C SER A 45 9.71 12.81 7.80
N HIS A 46 11.03 13.05 7.81
CA HIS A 46 11.57 14.41 7.94
C HIS A 46 11.42 15.23 6.65
N LEU A 47 11.12 14.58 5.52
CA LEU A 47 11.07 15.18 4.19
C LEU A 47 9.65 15.60 3.79
N ARG A 48 8.62 15.03 4.41
CA ARG A 48 7.20 15.31 4.15
C ARG A 48 6.40 15.25 5.44
N PRO A 49 5.26 15.96 5.53
CA PRO A 49 4.32 15.80 6.64
C PRO A 49 3.90 14.34 6.81
N GLU A 50 3.46 14.01 8.01
CA GLU A 50 2.84 12.72 8.32
C GLU A 50 1.75 12.38 7.29
N ALA A 51 1.83 11.19 6.70
CA ALA A 51 0.92 10.79 5.64
C ALA A 51 0.42 9.34 5.84
N PRO A 52 -0.87 9.08 5.55
CA PRO A 52 -1.44 7.75 5.62
C PRO A 52 -1.02 6.93 4.39
N TYR A 53 -0.48 5.76 4.65
CA TYR A 53 -0.04 4.79 3.65
C TYR A 53 -0.69 3.42 3.89
N VAL A 54 -0.50 2.54 2.91
CA VAL A 54 -0.75 1.11 2.99
C VAL A 54 0.59 0.41 2.84
N ALA A 55 0.99 -0.36 3.85
CA ALA A 55 2.09 -1.31 3.73
C ALA A 55 1.54 -2.59 3.09
N VAL A 56 2.17 -3.03 2.00
CA VAL A 56 1.71 -4.19 1.23
C VAL A 56 2.82 -5.25 1.19
N TRP A 57 2.57 -6.41 1.80
CA TRP A 57 3.46 -7.57 1.73
C TRP A 57 3.24 -8.37 0.44
N PRO A 58 4.27 -9.03 -0.09
CA PRO A 58 4.11 -9.92 -1.24
C PRO A 58 3.08 -11.02 -0.96
N PRO A 59 2.25 -11.41 -1.93
CA PRO A 59 1.17 -12.39 -1.73
C PRO A 59 1.67 -13.78 -1.31
N ASN A 60 2.93 -14.12 -1.60
CA ASN A 60 3.52 -15.42 -1.32
C ASN A 60 4.33 -15.45 -0.02
N ARG A 61 4.30 -14.37 0.78
CA ARG A 61 4.98 -14.30 2.07
C ARG A 61 3.94 -14.36 3.19
N PRO A 62 4.23 -15.05 4.32
CA PRO A 62 3.38 -14.94 5.48
C PRO A 62 3.31 -13.47 5.93
N ALA A 63 2.13 -13.01 6.32
CA ALA A 63 2.00 -11.70 6.94
C ALA A 63 2.83 -11.71 8.24
N PRO A 64 3.63 -10.66 8.51
CA PRO A 64 4.37 -10.60 9.76
C PRO A 64 3.39 -10.52 10.93
N ASP A 65 3.75 -11.15 12.04
CA ASP A 65 3.05 -10.91 13.29
C ASP A 65 3.40 -9.48 13.77
N LEU A 66 2.41 -8.59 13.71
CA LEU A 66 2.56 -7.19 14.11
C LEU A 66 2.25 -6.96 15.60
N THR A 67 1.94 -8.04 16.33
CA THR A 67 1.55 -8.03 17.75
C THR A 67 2.66 -8.47 18.70
N GLU A 68 3.72 -9.13 18.19
CA GLU A 68 4.88 -9.47 19.00
C GLU A 68 5.73 -8.22 19.31
N ASP A 69 6.08 -8.03 20.58
CA ASP A 69 7.05 -7.02 21.09
C ASP A 69 8.49 -7.26 20.59
N ALA A 70 8.66 -8.03 19.51
CA ALA A 70 9.94 -8.31 18.91
C ALA A 70 10.58 -7.02 18.39
N ALA A 71 11.90 -6.90 18.58
CA ALA A 71 12.65 -5.81 18.01
C ALA A 71 12.41 -5.79 16.49
N PRO A 72 12.00 -4.65 15.90
CA PRO A 72 11.64 -4.56 14.51
C PRO A 72 12.85 -4.89 13.64
N ASP A 73 12.80 -6.05 12.96
CA ASP A 73 13.82 -6.46 12.01
C ASP A 73 13.70 -5.62 10.73
N PRO A 74 14.73 -4.83 10.34
CA PRO A 74 14.71 -4.08 9.09
C PRO A 74 14.49 -4.96 7.84
N HIS A 75 14.87 -6.24 7.90
CA HIS A 75 14.61 -7.19 6.81
C HIS A 75 13.12 -7.55 6.67
N ALA A 76 12.28 -7.30 7.68
CA ALA A 76 10.84 -7.49 7.58
C ALA A 76 10.15 -6.52 6.61
N LEU A 77 10.85 -5.45 6.20
CA LEU A 77 10.42 -4.52 5.14
C LEU A 77 10.99 -4.86 3.77
N GLU A 78 11.81 -5.90 3.65
CA GLU A 78 12.27 -6.39 2.36
C GLU A 78 11.06 -6.83 1.53
N GLU A 79 10.98 -6.37 0.27
CA GLU A 79 9.86 -6.66 -0.64
C GLU A 79 8.52 -5.98 -0.26
N VAL A 80 8.44 -5.25 0.86
CA VAL A 80 7.25 -4.47 1.23
C VAL A 80 7.15 -3.22 0.36
N VAL A 81 5.96 -2.98 -0.17
CA VAL A 81 5.65 -1.77 -0.94
C VAL A 81 4.78 -0.85 -0.10
N LEU A 82 5.19 0.42 0.02
CA LEU A 82 4.30 1.47 0.49
C LEU A 82 3.42 1.95 -0.66
N ALA A 83 2.12 2.08 -0.39
CA ALA A 83 1.12 2.44 -1.38
C ALA A 83 0.12 3.45 -0.83
N GLU A 84 -0.48 4.23 -1.73
CA GLU A 84 -1.52 5.20 -1.44
C GLU A 84 -2.84 4.78 -2.10
N ILE A 85 -3.96 5.23 -1.55
CA ILE A 85 -5.27 5.03 -2.18
C ILE A 85 -5.56 6.22 -3.10
N HIS A 86 -5.63 5.97 -4.40
CA HIS A 86 -5.98 6.98 -5.40
C HIS A 86 -7.24 6.60 -6.18
N THR A 87 -7.85 7.61 -6.78
CA THR A 87 -8.80 7.39 -7.87
C THR A 87 -8.04 7.44 -9.19
N LEU A 88 -8.11 6.35 -9.95
CA LEU A 88 -7.57 6.24 -11.30
C LEU A 88 -8.71 6.37 -12.31
N THR A 89 -8.42 6.97 -13.45
CA THR A 89 -9.34 7.06 -14.59
C THR A 89 -8.68 6.35 -15.76
N CYS A 90 -9.39 5.44 -16.42
CA CYS A 90 -8.89 4.78 -17.62
C CYS A 90 -8.91 5.76 -18.79
N ASP A 91 -7.75 5.99 -19.42
CA ASP A 91 -7.65 6.90 -20.56
C ASP A 91 -8.44 6.42 -21.80
N ALA A 92 -8.66 5.12 -21.94
CA ALA A 92 -9.35 4.54 -23.10
C ALA A 92 -10.88 4.57 -23.00
N CYS A 93 -11.45 4.42 -21.81
CA CYS A 93 -12.91 4.30 -21.62
C CYS A 93 -13.50 5.21 -20.53
N ALA A 94 -12.68 6.10 -19.95
CA ALA A 94 -13.03 7.03 -18.88
C ALA A 94 -13.57 6.38 -17.57
N ALA A 95 -13.50 5.06 -17.44
CA ALA A 95 -13.93 4.37 -16.24
C ALA A 95 -13.05 4.75 -15.05
N ARG A 96 -13.67 5.00 -13.90
CA ARG A 96 -12.99 5.38 -12.66
C ARG A 96 -12.88 4.18 -11.73
N PHE A 97 -11.76 4.08 -11.04
CA PHE A 97 -11.48 3.02 -10.06
C PHE A 97 -10.83 3.63 -8.83
N ARG A 98 -11.23 3.21 -7.63
CA ARG A 98 -10.36 3.39 -6.46
C ARG A 98 -9.30 2.29 -6.48
N ALA A 99 -8.06 2.64 -6.21
CA ALA A 99 -6.93 1.73 -6.36
C ALA A 99 -5.89 1.95 -5.27
N VAL A 100 -5.29 0.86 -4.81
CA VAL A 100 -4.06 0.90 -4.00
C VAL A 100 -2.89 0.96 -4.96
N ARG A 101 -2.25 2.13 -5.05
CA ARG A 101 -1.17 2.41 -6.01
C ARG A 101 0.17 2.50 -5.27
N PRO A 102 1.21 1.79 -5.73
CA PRO A 102 2.56 1.94 -5.19
C PRO A 102 3.01 3.41 -5.18
N ASP A 103 3.54 3.87 -4.04
CA ASP A 103 4.29 5.14 -3.98
C ASP A 103 5.60 4.95 -4.74
N THR A 104 5.86 5.82 -5.72
CA THR A 104 7.09 5.82 -6.53
C THR A 104 8.02 7.00 -6.20
N GLY A 105 7.61 7.89 -5.30
CA GLY A 105 8.34 9.07 -4.87
C GLY A 105 9.35 8.78 -3.76
N LEU A 106 9.19 7.70 -2.98
CA LEU A 106 10.20 7.26 -2.02
C LEU A 106 11.25 6.36 -2.71
N PRO A 107 12.53 6.75 -2.74
CA PRO A 107 13.57 6.12 -3.56
C PRO A 107 13.92 4.67 -3.18
N VAL A 108 13.38 4.17 -2.05
CA VAL A 108 13.74 2.89 -1.47
C VAL A 108 12.81 1.75 -1.92
N PHE A 109 11.55 2.04 -2.26
CA PHE A 109 10.54 0.98 -2.43
C PHE A 109 10.23 0.57 -3.87
N GLY A 110 10.67 1.35 -4.87
CA GLY A 110 10.44 1.03 -6.27
C GLY A 110 11.09 -0.29 -6.74
N ARG A 111 12.18 -0.74 -6.09
CA ARG A 111 12.87 -2.00 -6.42
C ARG A 111 12.07 -3.25 -6.02
N HIS A 112 11.16 -3.12 -5.06
CA HIS A 112 10.42 -4.23 -4.46
C HIS A 112 9.13 -4.57 -5.19
N ILE A 113 8.71 -3.72 -6.14
CA ILE A 113 7.47 -3.91 -6.89
C ILE A 113 7.47 -5.20 -7.71
N GLY A 114 8.63 -5.72 -8.11
CA GLY A 114 8.77 -6.97 -8.86
C GLY A 114 8.34 -8.22 -8.09
N ALA A 115 8.32 -8.16 -6.75
CA ALA A 115 7.80 -9.23 -5.89
C ALA A 115 6.26 -9.27 -5.85
N HIS A 116 5.59 -8.24 -6.40
CA HIS A 116 4.14 -8.10 -6.38
C HIS A 116 3.53 -8.33 -7.77
N ARG A 117 2.35 -8.94 -7.78
CA ARG A 117 1.54 -9.02 -9.00
C ARG A 117 0.69 -7.77 -9.12
N LEU A 118 0.98 -6.95 -10.14
CA LEU A 118 0.24 -5.73 -10.44
C LEU A 118 -0.91 -5.99 -11.40
N ILE A 119 -1.97 -5.20 -11.23
CA ILE A 119 -2.97 -4.94 -12.27
C ILE A 119 -2.33 -3.92 -13.22
N ASN A 120 -2.21 -4.27 -14.51
CA ASN A 120 -1.56 -3.45 -15.55
C ASN A 120 -2.49 -3.27 -16.77
N GLY A 121 -3.72 -2.80 -16.53
CA GLY A 121 -4.74 -2.64 -17.56
C GLY A 121 -6.10 -2.32 -16.95
N CYS A 122 -7.04 -1.88 -17.80
CA CYS A 122 -8.39 -1.57 -17.38
C CYS A 122 -9.24 -2.86 -17.33
N PRO A 123 -9.77 -3.27 -16.17
CA PRO A 123 -10.59 -4.47 -16.06
C PRO A 123 -11.95 -4.33 -16.76
N ARG A 124 -12.40 -3.10 -17.04
CA ARG A 124 -13.72 -2.85 -17.65
C ARG A 124 -13.72 -2.99 -19.17
N CYS A 125 -12.72 -2.45 -19.85
CA CYS A 125 -12.64 -2.48 -21.32
C CYS A 125 -11.52 -3.37 -21.86
N GLY A 126 -10.72 -3.99 -20.99
CA GLY A 126 -9.66 -4.92 -21.37
C GLY A 126 -8.41 -4.29 -21.98
N SER A 127 -8.35 -2.96 -22.10
CA SER A 127 -7.17 -2.26 -22.60
C SER A 127 -5.98 -2.42 -21.65
N ASP A 128 -4.79 -2.65 -22.20
CA ASP A 128 -3.55 -2.77 -21.43
C ASP A 128 -3.12 -1.46 -20.74
N PHE A 129 -2.00 -1.50 -20.01
CA PHE A 129 -1.44 -0.32 -19.34
C PHE A 129 -1.05 0.81 -20.32
N ALA A 130 -0.55 0.50 -21.52
CA ALA A 130 -0.11 1.52 -22.46
C ALA A 130 -1.26 2.41 -22.90
N ALA A 131 -2.45 1.82 -23.09
CA ALA A 131 -3.68 2.52 -23.45
C ALA A 131 -4.48 3.04 -22.25
N SER A 132 -4.51 2.32 -21.12
CA SER A 132 -5.38 2.68 -19.99
C SER A 132 -4.71 3.54 -18.92
N ARG A 133 -3.38 3.46 -18.81
CA ARG A 133 -2.57 3.98 -17.68
C ARG A 133 -3.00 3.48 -16.30
N ILE A 134 -3.79 2.40 -16.25
CA ILE A 134 -4.21 1.77 -15.00
C ILE A 134 -3.10 0.83 -14.52
N GLN A 135 -2.45 1.19 -13.42
CA GLN A 135 -1.53 0.35 -12.68
C GLN A 135 -1.84 0.40 -11.18
N ALA A 136 -2.02 -0.76 -10.55
CA ALA A 136 -2.36 -0.87 -9.14
C ALA A 136 -1.94 -2.21 -8.53
N LEU A 137 -1.79 -2.27 -7.20
CA LEU A 137 -1.64 -3.51 -6.44
C LEU A 137 -2.98 -4.23 -6.28
N THR A 138 -4.05 -3.46 -6.11
CA THR A 138 -5.42 -3.95 -6.10
C THR A 138 -6.40 -2.81 -6.41
N LEU A 139 -7.60 -3.17 -6.84
CA LEU A 139 -8.72 -2.24 -7.01
C LEU A 139 -9.69 -2.39 -5.84
N LEU A 140 -10.19 -1.26 -5.37
CA LEU A 140 -11.16 -1.19 -4.30
C LEU A 140 -12.57 -1.08 -4.90
N PRO A 141 -13.60 -1.59 -4.20
CA PRO A 141 -14.98 -1.28 -4.54
C PRO A 141 -15.18 0.25 -4.64
N LEU A 142 -15.95 0.67 -5.65
CA LEU A 142 -16.47 2.04 -5.68
C LEU A 142 -17.58 2.09 -4.62
N ALA A 143 -17.41 2.98 -3.65
CA ALA A 143 -18.43 3.27 -2.65
C ALA A 143 -19.64 3.96 -3.29
#